data_AF-A0A0Q4R9R2-F1
#
_entry.id   AF-A0A0Q4R9R2-F1
#
_cell.length_a   1.000
_cell.length_b   1.000
_cell.length_c   1.000
_cell.angle_alpha   90.00
_cell.angle_beta   90.00
_cell.angle_gamma   90.00
#
_symmetry.space_group_name_H-M   'P 1'
#
loop_
_entity.id
_entity.type
_entity.pdbx_description
1 polymer ?
#
loop_
_entity_poly.entity_id
_entity_poly.type
_entity_poly.pdbx_seq_one_letter_code
_entity_poly.pdbx_strand_id
1 'polypeptide(L)' 'MQIHVSYEHRSKGIGKKLFERCADKARAMGARKLYISAHSSEESQLFYTNVGCIDAVEIDKKLAEYEPYDRQMEYVL' A
#
# COMPACT_ATOMS: atom_id res chain seq x y z
N MET A 1 1.28 -4.81 -6.70
CA MET A 1 0.06 -4.04 -7.05
C MET A 1 0.43 -2.57 -7.07
N GLN A 2 -0.02 -1.78 -8.04
CA GLN A 2 0.19 -0.33 -8.05
C GLN A 2 -1.17 0.39 -8.02
N ILE A 3 -1.30 1.40 -7.16
CA ILE A 3 -2.49 2.25 -7.07
C ILE A 3 -2.09 3.65 -7.53
N HIS A 4 -2.77 4.12 -8.57
CA HIS A 4 -2.58 5.46 -9.12
C HIS A 4 -3.92 6.14 -9.28
N VAL A 5 -3.99 7.40 -8.85
CA VAL A 5 -5.15 8.27 -9.06
C VAL A 5 -4.65 9.53 -9.75
N SER A 6 -5.25 9.82 -10.91
CA SER A 6 -4.98 11.05 -11.66
C SER A 6 -5.15 12.28 -10.78
N TYR A 7 -4.28 13.28 -10.95
CA TYR A 7 -4.19 14.45 -10.07
C TYR A 7 -5.55 15.12 -9.81
N GLU A 8 -6.32 15.39 -10.86
CA GLU A 8 -7.68 15.98 -10.83
C GLU A 8 -8.70 15.20 -9.98
N HIS A 9 -8.39 13.96 -9.64
CA HIS A 9 -9.25 13.01 -8.93
C HIS A 9 -8.73 12.64 -7.53
N ARG A 10 -7.60 13.21 -7.09
CA ARG A 10 -7.07 13.00 -5.74
C ARG A 10 -7.97 13.62 -4.68
N SER A 11 -7.81 13.17 -3.44
CA SER A 11 -8.60 13.61 -2.27
C SER A 11 -10.12 13.42 -2.36
N LYS A 12 -10.63 12.70 -3.36
CA LYS A 12 -12.05 12.35 -3.55
C LYS A 12 -12.42 10.94 -3.04
N GLY A 13 -11.54 10.31 -2.26
CA GLY A 13 -11.74 8.96 -1.72
C GLY A 13 -11.60 7.80 -2.73
N ILE A 14 -11.19 8.08 -3.97
CA ILE A 14 -11.04 7.05 -5.02
C ILE A 14 -9.93 6.05 -4.67
N GLY A 15 -8.77 6.55 -4.21
CA GLY A 15 -7.65 5.68 -3.81
C GLY A 15 -8.04 4.69 -2.72
N LYS A 16 -8.80 5.15 -1.71
CA LYS A 16 -9.32 4.29 -0.64
C LYS A 16 -10.25 3.20 -1.18
N LYS A 17 -11.19 3.55 -2.05
CA LYS A 17 -12.11 2.57 -2.68
C LYS A 17 -11.38 1.54 -3.54
N LEU A 18 -10.32 1.97 -4.25
CA LEU A 18 -9.46 1.05 -5.01
C LEU A 18 -8.75 0.08 -4.07
N PHE A 19 -8.15 0.60 -2.99
CA PHE A 19 -7.46 -0.21 -1.99
C PHE A 19 -8.39 -1.24 -1.33
N GLU A 20 -9.59 -0.83 -0.92
CA GLU A 20 -10.61 -1.72 -0.33
C GLU A 20 -10.97 -2.87 -1.28
N ARG A 21 -11.20 -2.59 -2.57
CA ARG A 21 -11.50 -3.63 -3.56
C ARG A 21 -10.35 -4.62 -3.72
N CYS A 22 -9.11 -4.14 -3.65
CA CYS A 22 -7.93 -4.99 -3.68
C CYS A 22 -7.83 -5.87 -2.44
N ALA A 23 -8.10 -5.31 -1.26
CA ALA A 23 -8.15 -6.06 0.00
C ALA A 23 -9.23 -7.14 -0.02
N ASP A 24 -10.45 -6.81 -0.49
CA ASP A 24 -11.55 -7.77 -0.62
C ASP A 24 -11.20 -8.90 -1.58
N LYS A 25 -10.57 -8.59 -2.71
CA LYS A 25 -10.12 -9.62 -3.66
C LYS A 25 -9.05 -10.51 -3.04
N ALA A 26 -8.10 -9.94 -2.29
CA ALA A 26 -7.06 -10.71 -1.62
C ALA A 26 -7.63 -11.62 -0.51
N ARG A 27 -8.60 -11.14 0.28
CA ARG A 27 -9.36 -11.96 1.23
C ARG A 27 -10.03 -13.13 0.54
N ALA A 28 -10.71 -12.87 -0.58
CA ALA A 28 -11.38 -13.92 -1.36
C ALA A 28 -10.39 -14.96 -1.94
N MET A 29 -9.12 -14.60 -2.10
CA MET A 29 -8.04 -15.51 -2.50
C MET A 29 -7.39 -16.26 -1.32
N GLY A 30 -7.84 -16.00 -0.09
CA GLY A 30 -7.26 -16.60 1.12
C GLY A 30 -5.97 -15.93 1.61
N ALA A 31 -5.65 -14.72 1.13
CA ALA A 31 -4.51 -13.97 1.62
C ALA A 31 -4.77 -13.48 3.06
N ARG A 32 -3.69 -13.43 3.86
CA ARG A 32 -3.75 -12.96 5.25
C ARG A 32 -3.34 -11.49 5.41
N LYS A 33 -2.53 -10.99 4.50
CA LYS A 33 -2.05 -9.61 4.48
C LYS A 33 -1.73 -9.14 3.06
N LEU A 34 -1.74 -7.84 2.85
CA LEU A 34 -1.14 -7.19 1.69
C LEU A 34 0.23 -6.64 2.08
N TYR A 35 1.22 -6.86 1.23
CA TYR A 35 2.54 -6.26 1.35
C TYR A 35 2.71 -5.15 0.30
N ILE A 36 3.27 -4.01 0.71
CA ILE A 36 3.33 -2.77 -0.08
C ILE A 36 4.73 -2.19 0.04
N SER A 37 5.41 -1.97 -1.08
CA SER A 37 6.58 -1.08 -1.15
C SER A 37 6.06 0.32 -1.47
N ALA A 38 6.06 1.22 -0.48
CA ALA A 38 5.53 2.56 -0.63
C ALA A 38 6.67 3.54 -0.96
N HIS A 39 6.56 4.17 -2.14
CA HIS A 39 7.51 5.18 -2.59
C HIS A 39 7.76 6.25 -1.52
N SER A 40 8.98 6.80 -1.48
CA SER A 40 9.45 7.85 -0.58
C SER A 40 8.62 9.15 -0.49
N SER A 41 7.58 9.31 -1.31
CA SER A 41 6.69 10.47 -1.25
C SER A 41 5.87 10.46 0.05
N GLU A 42 5.90 11.58 0.79
CA GLU A 42 5.08 11.76 1.98
C GLU A 42 3.59 11.55 1.70
N GLU A 43 3.10 12.01 0.56
CA GLU A 43 1.69 11.85 0.16
C GLU A 43 1.31 10.37 0.04
N SER A 44 2.19 9.56 -0.54
CA SER A 44 1.99 8.11 -0.69
C SER A 44 2.05 7.38 0.65
N GLN A 45 3.03 7.72 1.50
CA GLN A 45 3.16 7.10 2.82
C GLN A 45 1.98 7.45 3.73
N LEU A 46 1.53 8.72 3.70
CA LEU A 46 0.35 9.18 4.43
C LEU A 46 -0.92 8.49 3.92
N PHE A 47 -1.06 8.30 2.61
CA PHE A 47 -2.19 7.54 2.06
C PHE A 47 -2.26 6.13 2.64
N TYR A 48 -1.16 5.36 2.62
CA TYR A 48 -1.15 4.00 3.14
C TYR A 48 -1.36 3.94 4.65
N THR A 49 -0.77 4.86 5.40
CA THR A 49 -1.01 5.00 6.85
C THR A 49 -2.49 5.26 7.13
N ASN A 50 -3.12 6.17 6.37
CA ASN A 50 -4.53 6.55 6.54
C ASN A 50 -5.53 5.45 6.19
N VAL A 51 -5.17 4.50 5.32
CA VAL A 51 -6.01 3.31 5.05
C VAL A 51 -5.78 2.18 6.05
N GLY A 52 -4.83 2.35 6.99
CA GLY A 52 -4.56 1.40 8.08
C GLY A 52 -3.38 0.48 7.84
N CYS A 53 -2.50 0.78 6.87
CA CYS A 53 -1.24 0.06 6.74
C CYS A 53 -0.29 0.43 7.88
N ILE A 54 0.47 -0.54 8.34
CA ILE A 54 1.54 -0.41 9.33
C ILE A 54 2.89 -0.74 8.69
N ASP A 55 4.00 -0.45 9.37
CA ASP A 55 5.31 -0.90 8.89
C ASP A 55 5.34 -2.43 8.80
N ALA A 56 5.94 -2.95 7.72
CA ALA A 56 6.00 -4.39 7.49
C ALA A 56 6.80 -5.08 8.59
N VAL A 57 6.24 -6.15 9.16
CA VAL A 57 6.94 -6.96 10.18
C VAL A 57 8.09 -7.74 9.54
N GLU A 58 7.90 -8.15 8.29
CA GLU A 58 8.88 -8.90 7.49
C GLU A 58 9.38 -8.01 6.35
N ILE A 59 10.65 -7.64 6.42
CA ILE A 59 11.31 -6.83 5.39
C ILE A 59 11.84 -7.75 4.28
N ASP A 60 11.44 -7.51 3.04
CA ASP A 60 12.08 -8.11 1.88
C ASP A 60 13.41 -7.39 1.63
N LYS A 61 14.51 -8.04 2.01
CA LYS A 61 15.86 -7.49 1.90
C LYS A 61 16.25 -7.16 0.45
N LYS A 62 15.82 -7.99 -0.50
CA LYS A 62 16.16 -7.79 -1.91
C LYS A 62 15.46 -6.55 -2.46
N LEU A 63 14.20 -6.35 -2.07
CA LEU A 63 13.46 -5.12 -2.38
C LEU A 63 14.07 -3.91 -1.66
N ALA A 64 14.45 -4.03 -0.39
CA ALA A 64 15.09 -2.93 0.35
C ALA A 64 16.42 -2.50 -0.28
N GLU A 65 17.22 -3.42 -0.82
CA GLU A 65 18.45 -3.10 -1.53
C GLU A 65 18.18 -2.46 -2.90
N TYR A 66 17.11 -2.87 -3.58
CA TYR A 66 16.73 -2.33 -4.89
C TYR A 66 16.02 -0.96 -4.80
N GLU A 67 15.23 -0.75 -3.75
CA GLU A 67 14.42 0.45 -3.47
C GLU A 67 14.75 1.00 -2.07
N PRO A 68 15.98 1.53 -1.85
CA PRO A 68 16.47 1.86 -0.50
C PRO A 68 15.74 3.01 0.19
N TYR A 69 14.91 3.74 -0.53
CA TYR A 69 14.13 4.88 -0.02
C TYR A 69 12.65 4.56 0.15
N ASP A 70 12.21 3.37 -0.26
CA ASP A 70 10.83 2.95 -0.14
C ASP A 70 10.58 2.41 1.27
N ARG A 71 9.41 2.75 1.80
CA ARG A 71 8.95 2.22 3.08
C ARG A 71 8.15 0.96 2.82
N GLN A 72 8.60 -0.16 3.38
CA GLN A 72 7.86 -1.42 3.32
C GLN A 72 6.76 -1.42 4.38
N MET A 73 5.53 -1.63 3.94
CA MET A 73 4.33 -1.59 4.76
C MET A 73 3.48 -2.84 4.55
N GLU A 74 2.65 -3.17 5.53
CA GLU A 74 1.67 -4.24 5.43
C GLU A 74 0.27 -3.82 5.89
N TYR A 75 -0.74 -4.48 5.33
CA TYR A 75 -2.14 -4.33 5.71
C TYR A 75 -2.72 -5.70 6.04
N VAL A 76 -3.11 -5.90 7.30
CA VAL A 76 -3.75 -7.14 7.75
C VAL A 76 -5.17 -7.18 7.21
N LEU A 77 -5.53 -8.27 6.53
CA LEU A 77 -6.80 -8.44 5.84
C LEU A 77 -7.91 -8.91 6.77
#